data_AF-A0A1V5DGL7-F1
#
_entry.id   AF-A0A1V5DGL7-F1
#
_cell.length_a   1.000
_cell.length_b   1.000
_cell.length_c   1.000
_cell.angle_alpha   90.00
_cell.angle_beta   90.00
_cell.angle_gamma   90.00
#
_symmetry.space_group_name_H-M   'P 1'
#
loop_
_entity.id
_entity.type
_entity.pdbx_description
1 polymer ?
#
loop_
_entity_poly.entity_id
_entity_poly.type
_entity_poly.pdbx_seq_one_letter_code
_entity_poly.pdbx_strand_id
1 'polypeptide(L)'
;MPEKISAPRYMPKKLTVSGLVNNPLRLHVEDLRQMEVVELNNLKRFYSIGMGDGIAEKYQGVLLRTLTHSGGPVWGIGVKSGRA
;
A
#
# COMPACT_ATOMS: atom_id res chain seq x y z
N MET A 1 -25.40 -18.46 8.83
CA MET A 1 -24.51 -17.57 8.05
C MET A 1 -23.09 -17.91 8.45
N PRO A 2 -22.16 -18.22 7.53
CA PRO A 2 -20.80 -18.55 7.94
C PRO A 2 -20.14 -17.29 8.48
N GLU A 3 -19.74 -17.34 9.74
CA GLU A 3 -18.97 -16.29 10.40
C GLU A 3 -17.70 -16.04 9.58
N LYS A 4 -17.49 -14.78 9.16
CA LYS A 4 -16.26 -14.37 8.49
C LYS A 4 -15.11 -14.55 9.48
N ILE A 5 -14.40 -15.67 9.37
CA ILE A 5 -13.11 -15.87 10.02
C ILE A 5 -12.14 -14.89 9.35
N SER A 6 -12.01 -13.69 9.92
CA SER A 6 -10.85 -12.84 9.67
C SER A 6 -9.66 -13.55 10.30
N ALA A 7 -8.92 -14.32 9.48
CA ALA A 7 -7.74 -15.03 9.94
C ALA A 7 -6.85 -14.07 10.76
N PRO A 8 -6.53 -14.40 12.02
CA PRO A 8 -5.81 -13.50 12.88
C PRO A 8 -4.40 -13.28 12.34
N ARG A 9 -4.08 -12.00 12.11
CA ARG A 9 -2.75 -11.41 12.35
C ARG A 9 -1.60 -11.85 11.44
N TYR A 10 -1.77 -11.87 10.12
CA TYR A 10 -0.60 -11.62 9.26
C TYR A 10 -0.23 -10.13 9.35
N MET A 11 0.54 -9.76 10.37
CA MET A 11 1.24 -8.48 10.41
C MET A 11 2.66 -8.71 9.90
N PRO A 12 2.97 -8.34 8.66
CA PRO A 12 4.35 -8.42 8.18
C PRO A 12 5.22 -7.51 9.05
N LYS A 13 6.19 -8.10 9.77
CA LYS A 13 7.12 -7.36 10.66
C LYS A 13 8.12 -6.49 9.90
N LYS A 14 8.29 -6.76 8.60
CA LYS A 14 9.22 -6.09 7.70
C LYS A 14 8.55 -5.88 6.35
N LEU A 15 8.71 -4.69 5.80
CA LEU A 15 8.32 -4.31 4.45
C LEU A 15 9.59 -3.99 3.65
N THR A 16 9.69 -4.54 2.44
CA THR A 16 10.76 -4.18 1.51
C THR A 16 10.16 -3.48 0.31
N VAL A 17 10.68 -2.29 -0.02
CA VAL A 17 10.32 -1.53 -1.22
C VAL A 17 11.52 -1.58 -2.16
N SER A 18 11.37 -2.33 -3.24
CA SER A 18 12.42 -2.62 -4.22
C SER A 18 11.88 -2.52 -5.65
N GLY A 19 12.76 -2.56 -6.64
CA GLY A 19 12.41 -2.41 -8.06
C GLY A 19 13.26 -1.33 -8.71
N LEU A 20 12.63 -0.48 -9.53
CA LEU A 20 13.26 0.68 -10.17
C LEU A 20 13.39 1.87 -9.19
N VAL A 21 14.15 1.66 -8.13
CA VAL A 21 14.47 2.64 -7.09
C VAL A 21 15.98 2.72 -6.89
N ASN A 22 16.50 3.91 -6.66
CA ASN A 22 17.93 4.13 -6.43
C ASN A 22 18.36 3.55 -5.07
N ASN A 23 17.50 3.66 -4.06
CA ASN A 23 17.74 3.20 -2.70
C ASN A 23 16.61 2.29 -2.21
N PRO A 24 16.73 0.96 -2.37
CA PRO A 24 15.74 0.03 -1.84
C PRO A 24 15.52 0.22 -0.34
N LEU A 25 14.26 0.32 0.10
CA LEU A 25 13.93 0.51 1.51
C LEU A 25 13.64 -0.83 2.18
N ARG A 26 14.14 -1.00 3.40
CA ARG A 26 13.79 -2.09 4.31
C ARG A 26 13.26 -1.46 5.59
N LEU A 27 11.96 -1.56 5.80
CA LEU A 27 11.25 -0.89 6.89
C LEU A 27 10.66 -1.92 7.84
N HIS A 28 10.78 -1.66 9.13
CA HIS A 28 10.00 -2.30 10.17
C HIS A 28 8.61 -1.65 10.27
N VAL A 29 7.68 -2.32 10.94
CA VAL A 29 6.33 -1.76 11.19
C VAL A 29 6.41 -0.48 12.00
N GLU A 30 7.36 -0.39 12.91
CA GLU A 30 7.62 0.77 13.75
C GLU A 30 8.04 1.98 12.91
N ASP A 31 8.87 1.78 11.88
CA ASP A 31 9.29 2.84 10.96
C ASP A 31 8.10 3.44 10.22
N LEU A 32 7.16 2.60 9.78
CA LEU A 32 5.92 3.04 9.12
C LEU A 32 5.02 3.87 10.04
N ARG A 33 5.07 3.64 11.36
CA ARG A 33 4.28 4.41 12.34
C ARG A 33 4.86 5.79 12.61
N GLN A 34 6.16 5.98 12.37
CA GLN A 34 6.84 7.28 12.50
C GLN A 34 6.72 8.13 11.24
N MET A 35 6.31 7.54 10.12
CA MET A 35 6.04 8.25 8.87
C MET A 35 4.72 9.02 8.94
N GLU A 36 4.55 10.00 8.05
CA GLU A 36 3.29 10.73 7.91
C GLU A 36 2.14 9.75 7.61
N VAL A 37 1.21 9.67 8.56
CA VAL A 37 0.04 8.78 8.48
C VAL A 37 -1.14 9.55 7.92
N VAL A 38 -1.79 8.98 6.92
CA VAL A 38 -3.00 9.50 6.31
C VAL A 38 -4.20 8.66 6.75
N GLU A 39 -5.30 9.36 7.02
CA GLU A 39 -6.60 8.76 7.29
C GLU A 39 -7.53 8.94 6.08
N LEU A 40 -8.12 7.84 5.63
CA LEU A 40 -9.09 7.81 4.54
C LEU A 40 -10.37 7.17 5.06
N ASN A 41 -11.49 7.85 4.86
CA ASN A 41 -12.80 7.42 5.35
C ASN A 41 -13.73 7.04 4.20
N ASN A 42 -14.70 6.17 4.49
CA ASN A 42 -15.76 5.79 3.56
C ASN A 42 -15.27 5.20 2.22
N LEU A 43 -14.17 4.44 2.24
CA LEU A 43 -13.65 3.80 1.03
C LEU A 43 -14.50 2.57 0.68
N LYS A 44 -15.09 2.59 -0.51
CA LYS A 44 -15.81 1.43 -1.04
C LYS A 44 -14.81 0.35 -1.44
N ARG A 45 -14.92 -0.83 -0.81
CA ARG A 45 -14.17 -2.02 -1.17
C ARG A 45 -14.96 -2.82 -2.19
N PHE A 46 -14.29 -3.15 -3.29
CA PHE A 46 -14.78 -4.05 -4.30
C PHE A 46 -13.95 -5.32 -4.26
N TYR A 47 -14.60 -6.47 -4.16
CA TYR A 47 -13.95 -7.77 -4.24
C TYR A 47 -14.28 -8.41 -5.57
N SER A 48 -13.31 -9.02 -6.24
CA SER A 48 -13.51 -9.58 -7.58
C SER A 48 -14.42 -10.80 -7.62
N ILE A 49 -14.61 -11.54 -6.51
CA ILE A 49 -15.49 -12.73 -6.45
C ILE A 49 -16.01 -12.98 -5.02
N GLY A 50 -17.32 -13.21 -4.87
CA GLY A 50 -17.96 -13.93 -3.75
C GLY A 50 -17.89 -13.30 -2.34
N MET A 51 -17.11 -12.24 -2.16
CA MET A 51 -17.06 -11.45 -0.93
C MET A 51 -17.89 -10.19 -1.15
N GLY A 52 -19.00 -10.04 -0.42
CA GLY A 52 -19.89 -8.89 -0.59
C GLY A 52 -19.15 -7.55 -0.53
N ASP A 53 -19.51 -6.64 -1.43
CA ASP A 53 -19.07 -5.26 -1.41
C ASP A 53 -19.38 -4.62 -0.06
N GLY A 54 -18.48 -3.79 0.43
CA GLY A 54 -18.64 -3.13 1.73
C GLY A 54 -17.98 -1.77 1.76
N ILE A 55 -18.44 -0.92 2.67
CA ILE A 55 -17.81 0.35 2.97
C ILE A 55 -16.80 0.09 4.09
N ALA A 56 -15.54 0.43 3.86
CA ALA A 56 -14.61 0.62 4.96
C ALA A 56 -14.86 1.99 5.56
N GLU A 57 -15.30 2.02 6.80
CA GLU A 57 -15.56 3.27 7.52
C GLU A 57 -14.27 4.09 7.66
N LYS A 58 -13.14 3.42 7.92
CA LYS A 58 -11.84 4.05 8.16
C LYS A 58 -10.64 3.19 7.74
N TYR A 59 -9.68 3.83 7.09
CA TYR A 59 -8.33 3.32 6.81
C TYR A 59 -7.30 4.32 7.32
N GLN A 60 -6.28 3.80 8.00
CA GLN A 60 -5.16 4.58 8.49
C GLN A 60 -3.86 3.92 8.02
N GLY A 61 -2.97 4.69 7.40
CA GLY A 61 -1.70 4.15 6.93
C GLY A 61 -0.83 5.18 6.22
N VAL A 62 0.31 4.69 5.70
CA VAL A 62 1.25 5.51 4.92
C VAL A 62 0.88 5.43 3.44
N LEU A 63 0.90 6.56 2.75
CA LEU A 63 0.68 6.56 1.31
C LEU A 63 1.84 5.87 0.59
N LEU A 64 1.52 4.97 -0.35
CA LEU A 64 2.54 4.25 -1.13
C LEU A 64 3.50 5.20 -1.86
N ARG A 65 3.00 6.34 -2.35
CA ARG A 65 3.83 7.36 -3.00
C ARG A 65 4.94 7.88 -2.10
N THR A 66 4.69 7.99 -0.79
CA THR A 66 5.70 8.45 0.18
C THR A 66 6.85 7.46 0.24
N LEU A 67 6.54 6.17 0.30
CA LEU A 67 7.55 5.10 0.31
C LEU A 67 8.37 5.07 -0.98
N THR A 68 7.73 5.21 -2.14
CA THR A 68 8.44 5.23 -3.42
C THR A 68 9.33 6.46 -3.57
N HIS A 69 8.89 7.65 -3.11
CA HIS A 69 9.72 8.85 -3.12
C HIS A 69 10.95 8.72 -2.21
N SER A 70 10.78 8.18 -1.01
CA SER A 70 11.91 7.91 -0.10
C SER A 70 12.93 6.93 -0.67
N GLY A 71 12.50 5.95 -1.48
CA GLY A 71 13.39 5.05 -2.19
C GLY A 71 14.09 5.69 -3.41
N GLY A 72 13.69 6.90 -3.80
CA GLY A 72 14.20 7.60 -4.97
C GLY A 72 13.88 6.84 -6.26
N PRO A 73 12.68 6.99 -6.85
CA PRO A 73 12.32 6.28 -8.07
C PRO A 73 13.29 6.64 -9.19
N VAL A 74 13.61 5.66 -10.05
CA VAL A 74 14.39 5.91 -11.27
C VAL A 74 13.46 6.56 -12.30
N TRP A 75 13.24 7.86 -12.18
CA TRP A 75 12.59 8.67 -13.21
C TRP A 75 13.60 8.89 -14.33
N GLY A 76 13.58 8.03 -15.35
CA GLY A 76 14.56 8.10 -16.44
C GLY A 76 14.45 7.00 -17.49
N ILE A 77 13.73 5.91 -17.22
CA ILE A 77 13.33 4.98 -18.28
C ILE A 77 12.10 5.58 -18.96
N GLY A 78 12.36 6.39 -19.97
CA GLY A 78 11.33 7.06 -20.75
C GLY A 78 10.30 6.07 -21.25
N VAL A 79 9.10 6.11 -20.67
CA VAL A 79 7.90 5.76 -21.42
C VAL A 79 7.77 6.87 -22.46
N LYS A 80 8.44 6.70 -23.60
CA LYS A 80 8.07 7.45 -24.80
C LYS A 80 6.62 7.05 -25.05
N SER A 81 5.71 7.93 -24.63
CA SER A 81 4.33 7.95 -25.09
C SER A 81 4.39 8.06 -26.62
N GLY A 82 4.43 6.92 -27.30
CA GLY A 82 4.19 6.84 -28.72
C GLY A 82 2.75 7.24 -28.96
N ARG A 83 2.54 8.48 -29.41
CA ARG A 83 1.33 8.79 -30.19
C ARG A 83 1.45 7.97 -31.48
N ALA A 84 0.59 6.97 -31.63
CA ALA A 84 0.16 6.47 -32.93
C ALA A 84 -1.07 7.28 -33.36
#